data_AF-A0A7S0GDD2-F1
#
_entry.id   AF-A0A7S0GDD2-F1
#
_cell.length_a   1.000
_cell.length_b   1.000
_cell.length_c   1.000
_cell.angle_alpha   90.00
_cell.angle_beta   90.00
_cell.angle_gamma   90.00
#
_symmetry.space_group_name_H-M   'P 1'
#
loop_
_entity.id
_entity.type
_entity.pdbx_description
1 polymer ?
#
loop_
_entity_poly.entity_id
_entity_poly.type
_entity_poly.pdbx_seq_one_letter_code
_entity_poly.pdbx_strand_id
1 'polypeptide(L)'
;FQVVHMGSGMDARAYRLTGIPKETLFYDVDTEKVLRYKQTLLAKAISDPNTAKELKDMIQNGNRRRKSVSANIENAHEWESSLLSSGFDPHKPTCWVLEGLTYYLGSD
;
A
#
# COMPACT_ATOMS: atom_id res chain seq x y z
N PHE A 1 14.35 -0.85 5.85
CA PHE A 1 13.80 0.49 5.61
C PHE A 1 12.29 0.39 5.46
N GLN A 2 11.60 1.50 5.31
CA GLN A 2 10.15 1.56 5.16
C GLN A 2 9.80 2.16 3.79
N VAL A 3 8.65 1.78 3.25
CA VAL A 3 8.05 2.43 2.09
C VAL A 3 6.67 2.92 2.49
N VAL A 4 6.41 4.21 2.30
CA VAL A 4 5.07 4.78 2.46
C VAL A 4 4.56 5.18 1.09
N HIS A 5 3.51 4.49 0.64
CA HIS A 5 2.87 4.74 -0.64
C HIS A 5 1.56 5.50 -0.39
N MET A 6 1.63 6.83 -0.51
CA MET A 6 0.50 7.72 -0.28
C MET A 6 -0.37 7.76 -1.53
N GLY A 7 -1.69 7.63 -1.36
CA GLY A 7 -2.61 7.54 -2.49
C GLY A 7 -2.36 6.27 -3.29
N SER A 8 -2.15 5.15 -2.59
CA SER A 8 -1.67 3.90 -3.21
C SER A 8 -2.58 3.34 -4.32
N GLY A 9 -3.86 3.72 -4.33
CA GLY A 9 -4.79 3.37 -5.37
C GLY A 9 -4.82 1.87 -5.68
N MET A 10 -4.92 1.55 -6.97
CA MET A 10 -4.88 0.19 -7.49
C MET A 10 -3.48 -0.33 -7.82
N ASP A 11 -2.44 0.41 -7.46
CA ASP A 11 -1.08 0.02 -7.78
C ASP A 11 -0.69 -1.29 -7.09
N ALA A 12 -0.14 -2.23 -7.87
CA ALA A 12 0.21 -3.57 -7.42
C ALA A 12 1.72 -3.78 -7.15
N ARG A 13 2.54 -2.74 -7.07
CA ARG A 13 4.01 -2.84 -6.94
C ARG A 13 4.41 -3.61 -5.69
N ALA A 14 3.71 -3.42 -4.58
CA ALA A 14 3.96 -4.16 -3.34
C ALA A 14 3.75 -5.68 -3.50
N TYR A 15 3.00 -6.11 -4.51
CA TYR A 15 2.74 -7.51 -4.82
C TYR A 15 3.77 -8.11 -5.77
N ARG A 16 4.40 -7.31 -6.64
CA ARG A 16 5.31 -7.80 -7.70
C ARG A 16 6.78 -7.46 -7.53
N LEU A 17 7.14 -6.53 -6.63
CA LEU A 17 8.53 -6.12 -6.43
C LEU A 17 9.33 -7.23 -5.74
N THR A 18 10.26 -7.84 -6.48
CA THR A 18 11.10 -8.96 -6.02
C THR A 18 12.54 -8.58 -5.64
N GLY A 19 12.88 -7.29 -5.64
CA GLY A 19 14.25 -6.79 -5.37
C GLY A 19 14.45 -6.05 -4.05
N ILE A 20 13.46 -6.03 -3.15
CA ILE A 20 13.55 -5.35 -1.85
C ILE A 20 13.77 -6.36 -0.71
N PRO A 21 14.46 -5.99 0.38
CA PRO A 21 14.59 -6.84 1.57
C PRO A 21 13.22 -7.28 2.10
N LYS A 22 13.11 -8.53 2.53
CA LYS A 22 11.84 -9.13 3.03
C LYS A 22 11.33 -8.44 4.29
N GLU A 23 12.21 -7.76 5.00
CA GLU A 23 11.97 -7.02 6.23
C GLU A 23 11.38 -5.62 5.96
N THR A 24 11.32 -5.20 4.70
CA THR A 24 10.79 -3.89 4.30
C THR A 24 9.31 -3.80 4.64
N LEU A 25 8.97 -2.90 5.56
CA LEU A 25 7.58 -2.54 5.86
C LEU A 25 7.05 -1.66 4.73
N PHE A 26 5.92 -2.05 4.15
CA PHE A 26 5.31 -1.34 3.03
C PHE A 26 3.91 -0.88 3.45
N TYR A 27 3.69 0.43 3.50
CA TYR A 27 2.41 1.01 3.88
C TYR A 27 1.68 1.48 2.63
N ASP A 28 0.60 0.81 2.27
CA ASP A 28 -0.36 1.31 1.28
C ASP A 28 -1.34 2.23 2.03
N VAL A 29 -1.20 3.54 1.86
CA VAL A 29 -2.05 4.55 2.50
C VAL A 29 -3.07 5.06 1.49
N ASP A 30 -4.35 4.91 1.78
CA ASP A 30 -5.44 5.42 0.97
C ASP A 30 -6.75 5.46 1.78
N THR A 31 -7.83 5.94 1.18
CA THR A 31 -9.16 5.88 1.76
C THR A 31 -9.62 4.43 1.97
N GLU A 32 -10.46 4.20 2.98
CA GLU A 32 -11.00 2.87 3.27
C GLU A 32 -11.66 2.23 2.05
N LYS A 33 -12.41 3.03 1.29
CA LYS A 33 -13.15 2.59 0.10
C LYS A 33 -12.21 2.02 -0.96
N VAL A 34 -11.11 2.72 -1.25
CA VAL A 34 -10.12 2.28 -2.24
C VAL A 34 -9.41 1.01 -1.76
N LEU A 35 -8.96 0.97 -0.50
CA LEU A 35 -8.27 -0.19 0.05
C LEU A 35 -9.16 -1.44 0.07
N ARG A 36 -10.43 -1.31 0.49
CA ARG A 36 -11.40 -2.43 0.45
C ARG A 36 -11.66 -2.92 -0.96
N TYR A 37 -11.77 -2.00 -1.93
CA TYR A 37 -11.97 -2.35 -3.32
C TYR A 37 -10.76 -3.10 -3.88
N LYS A 38 -9.54 -2.61 -3.64
CA LYS A 38 -8.27 -3.27 -4.00
C LYS A 38 -8.20 -4.68 -3.43
N GLN A 39 -8.46 -4.84 -2.14
CA GLN A 39 -8.44 -6.14 -1.46
C GLN A 39 -9.46 -7.12 -2.08
N THR A 40 -10.65 -6.63 -2.42
CA THR A 40 -11.70 -7.44 -3.07
C THR A 40 -11.26 -7.94 -4.44
N LEU A 41 -10.65 -7.08 -5.26
CA LEU A 41 -10.16 -7.47 -6.59
C LEU A 41 -9.03 -8.50 -6.50
N LEU A 42 -8.10 -8.31 -5.55
CA LEU A 42 -6.99 -9.23 -5.33
C LEU A 42 -7.49 -10.60 -4.84
N ALA A 43 -8.44 -10.62 -3.90
CA ALA A 43 -9.07 -11.85 -3.42
C ALA A 43 -9.79 -12.59 -4.55
N LYS A 44 -10.52 -11.85 -5.40
CA LYS A 44 -11.18 -12.41 -6.58
C LYS A 44 -10.16 -13.06 -7.53
N ALA A 45 -9.08 -12.35 -7.86
CA ALA A 45 -8.01 -12.87 -8.71
C ALA A 45 -7.35 -14.14 -8.14
N ILE A 46 -7.13 -14.21 -6.83
CA ILE A 46 -6.61 -15.43 -6.18
C ILE A 46 -7.60 -16.59 -6.30
N SER A 47 -8.89 -16.33 -6.06
CA SER A 47 -9.93 -17.36 -6.02
C SER A 47 -10.38 -17.87 -7.40
N ASP A 48 -10.19 -17.08 -8.47
CA ASP A 48 -10.65 -17.43 -9.80
C ASP A 48 -9.84 -18.60 -10.37
N PRO A 49 -10.45 -19.75 -10.70
CA PRO A 49 -9.72 -20.91 -11.23
C PRO A 49 -9.00 -20.61 -12.55
N ASN A 50 -9.47 -19.64 -13.32
CA ASN A 50 -8.89 -19.25 -14.62
C ASN A 50 -7.72 -18.28 -14.49
N THR A 51 -7.50 -17.68 -13.31
CA THR A 51 -6.33 -16.81 -13.12
C THR A 51 -5.05 -17.63 -13.14
N ALA A 52 -4.08 -17.19 -13.96
CA ALA A 52 -2.79 -17.84 -14.12
C ALA A 52 -2.08 -18.08 -12.78
N LYS A 53 -1.47 -19.26 -12.62
CA LYS A 53 -0.79 -19.66 -11.38
C LYS A 53 0.28 -18.65 -10.97
N GLU A 54 1.07 -18.15 -11.92
CA GLU A 54 2.12 -17.15 -11.64
C GLU A 54 1.54 -15.85 -11.07
N LEU A 55 0.37 -15.42 -11.54
CA LEU A 55 -0.29 -14.22 -11.04
C LEU A 55 -0.80 -14.42 -9.61
N LYS A 56 -1.37 -15.59 -9.31
CA LYS A 56 -1.77 -15.98 -7.94
C LYS A 56 -0.55 -16.01 -7.02
N ASP A 57 0.51 -16.69 -7.46
CA ASP A 57 1.76 -16.80 -6.73
C ASP A 57 2.37 -15.42 -6.48
N MET A 58 2.34 -14.50 -7.46
CA MET A 58 2.82 -13.13 -7.30
C MET A 58 2.00 -12.37 -6.24
N ILE A 59 0.66 -12.40 -6.32
CA ILE A 59 -0.18 -11.69 -5.35
C ILE A 59 0.03 -12.25 -3.93
N GLN A 60 0.12 -13.56 -3.79
CA GLN A 60 0.25 -14.24 -2.49
C GLN A 60 1.67 -14.12 -1.89
N ASN A 61 2.71 -14.16 -2.73
CA ASN A 61 4.11 -14.15 -2.31
C ASN A 61 4.78 -12.78 -2.41
N GLY A 62 4.06 -11.75 -2.86
CA GLY A 62 4.48 -10.36 -2.79
C GLY A 62 4.85 -9.93 -1.36
N ASN A 63 5.19 -8.66 -1.15
CA ASN A 63 5.67 -8.21 0.16
C ASN A 63 4.66 -8.54 1.28
N ARG A 64 5.02 -9.55 2.10
CA ARG A 64 4.19 -10.06 3.20
C ARG A 64 4.16 -9.16 4.44
N ARG A 65 5.03 -8.14 4.46
CA ARG A 65 5.10 -7.09 5.50
C ARG A 65 4.33 -5.83 5.07
N ARG A 66 3.51 -5.92 4.02
CA ARG A 66 2.60 -4.85 3.62
C ARG A 66 1.51 -4.64 4.66
N LYS A 67 1.14 -3.38 4.87
CA LYS A 67 0.05 -2.93 5.73
C LYS A 67 -0.84 -1.97 4.93
N SER A 68 -2.14 -2.20 4.98
CA SER A 68 -3.13 -1.25 4.46
C SER A 68 -3.46 -0.25 5.57
N VAL A 69 -3.30 1.04 5.30
CA VAL A 69 -3.52 2.13 6.25
C VAL A 69 -4.63 3.01 5.72
N SER A 70 -5.82 2.88 6.32
CA SER A 70 -6.98 3.68 5.92
C SER A 70 -6.88 5.08 6.51
N ALA A 71 -6.89 6.10 5.67
CA ALA A 71 -6.94 7.49 6.11
C ALA A 71 -7.43 8.43 5.00
N ASN A 72 -8.00 9.57 5.39
CA ASN A 72 -8.11 10.73 4.51
C ASN A 72 -6.74 11.40 4.33
N ILE A 73 -6.20 11.35 3.11
CA ILE A 73 -4.87 11.89 2.79
C ILE A 73 -4.85 13.43 2.81
N GLU A 74 -5.99 14.09 2.58
CA GLU A 74 -6.09 15.55 2.67
C GLU A 74 -6.04 16.03 4.13
N ASN A 75 -6.29 15.14 5.10
CA ASN A 75 -6.24 15.47 6.53
C ASN A 75 -4.90 15.03 7.13
N ALA A 76 -3.96 15.98 7.24
CA ALA A 76 -2.61 15.77 7.75
C ALA A 76 -2.56 14.96 9.06
N HIS A 77 -3.33 15.39 10.06
CA HIS A 77 -3.34 14.76 11.37
C HIS A 77 -3.90 13.33 11.34
N GLU A 78 -4.89 13.07 10.49
CA GLU A 78 -5.52 11.76 10.38
C GLU A 78 -4.58 10.75 9.73
N TRP A 79 -4.00 11.05 8.57
CA TRP A 79 -3.12 10.07 7.92
C TRP A 79 -1.83 9.85 8.70
N GLU A 80 -1.30 10.88 9.36
CA GLU A 80 -0.10 10.75 10.20
C GLU A 80 -0.37 9.82 11.39
N SER A 81 -1.46 10.04 12.12
CA SER A 81 -1.83 9.21 13.27
C SER A 81 -2.16 7.76 12.88
N SER A 82 -2.86 7.55 11.76
CA SER A 82 -3.13 6.23 11.20
C SER A 82 -1.85 5.50 10.76
N LEU A 83 -0.89 6.22 10.19
CA LEU A 83 0.40 5.65 9.80
C LEU A 83 1.24 5.25 11.01
N LEU A 84 1.35 6.13 12.02
CA LEU A 84 2.07 5.86 13.27
C LEU A 84 1.47 4.68 14.04
N SER A 85 0.14 4.65 14.21
CA SER A 85 -0.55 3.54 14.88
C SER A 85 -0.42 2.21 14.12
N SER A 86 -0.19 2.26 12.81
CA SER A 86 0.14 1.09 11.98
C SER A 86 1.56 0.58 12.20
N GLY A 87 2.37 1.22 13.05
CA GLY A 87 3.73 0.82 13.40
C GLY A 87 4.82 1.41 12.50
N PHE A 88 4.51 2.51 11.79
CA PHE A 88 5.52 3.33 11.14
C PHE A 88 6.47 3.92 12.18
N ASP A 89 7.77 3.90 11.87
CA ASP A 89 8.81 4.45 12.72
C ASP A 89 9.44 5.69 12.05
N PRO A 90 9.21 6.92 12.56
CA PRO A 90 9.74 8.13 11.96
C PRO A 90 11.28 8.22 12.03
N HIS A 91 11.94 7.37 12.82
CA HIS A 91 13.40 7.36 12.96
C HIS A 91 14.10 6.37 12.02
N LYS A 92 13.37 5.60 11.22
CA LYS A 92 13.94 4.66 10.24
C LYS A 92 13.99 5.26 8.83
N PRO A 93 15.00 4.89 8.00
CA PRO A 93 15.04 5.28 6.60
C PRO A 93 13.74 4.92 5.89
N THR A 94 13.14 5.91 5.23
CA THR A 94 11.81 5.79 4.62
C THR A 94 11.84 6.32 3.19
N CYS A 95 11.37 5.49 2.27
CA CYS A 95 11.06 5.90 0.90
C CYS A 95 9.59 6.32 0.84
N TRP A 96 9.34 7.56 0.43
CA TRP A 96 8.01 8.10 0.21
C TRP A 96 7.66 8.03 -1.26
N VAL A 97 6.49 7.50 -1.58
CA VAL A 97 6.00 7.45 -2.96
C VAL A 97 4.65 8.16 -3.03
N LEU A 98 4.62 9.24 -3.84
CA LEU A 98 3.48 10.10 -4.08
C LEU A 98 3.26 10.20 -5.59
N GLU A 99 2.86 9.10 -6.23
CA GLU A 99 2.70 9.05 -7.69
C GLU A 99 1.29 9.49 -8.08
N GLY A 100 1.17 10.58 -8.84
CA GLY A 100 -0.13 11.09 -9.28
C GLY A 100 -0.99 11.72 -8.18
N LEU A 101 -0.53 11.74 -6.92
CA LEU A 101 -1.28 12.26 -5.79
C LEU A 101 -1.27 13.79 -5.69
N THR A 102 -0.12 14.42 -5.90
CA THR A 102 0.12 15.83 -5.51
C THR A 102 -0.79 16.83 -6.21
N TYR A 103 -1.35 16.49 -7.37
CA TYR A 103 -2.30 17.34 -8.11
C TYR A 103 -3.66 17.49 -7.41
N TYR A 104 -3.98 16.59 -6.48
CA TYR A 104 -5.25 16.55 -5.76
C TYR A 104 -5.15 17.15 -4.35
N LEU A 105 -3.95 17.46 -3.88
CA LEU A 105 -3.75 18.04 -2.57
C LEU A 105 -3.95 19.56 -2.63
N GLY A 106 -4.62 20.10 -1.61
CA GLY A 106 -4.71 21.55 -1.41
C GLY A 106 -3.33 22.18 -1.21
N SER A 107 -3.26 23.49 -1.38
CA SER A 107 -2.03 24.29 -1.25
C SER A 107 -1.64 24.61 0.20
N ASP A 108 -2.41 24.16 1.17
CA ASP A 108 -2.42 24.69 2.54
C ASP A 108 -1.77 23.73 3.54
#